data_AF-A0A3E2N6S8-F1
#
_entry.id   AF-A0A3E2N6S8-F1
#
_cell.length_a   1.000
_cell.length_b   1.000
_cell.length_c   1.000
_cell.angle_alpha   90.00
_cell.angle_beta   90.00
_cell.angle_gamma   90.00
#
_symmetry.space_group_name_H-M   'P 1'
#
loop_
_entity.id
_entity.type
_entity.pdbx_description
1 polymer ?
#
loop_
_entity_poly.entity_id
_entity_poly.type
_entity_poly.pdbx_seq_one_letter_code
_entity_poly.pdbx_strand_id
1 'polypeptide(L)'
;PASLRKYYKRSRKLILTRYRKLKDENKQACDLMLQYSDDLRLAHMMKEWFYDISQLESYRKQQQEFDDWISNARGCGIKEFEKCAKTFQSWRKEILNAFKYGITNGVTEGFNNKIKVLKRSSYGIRNFNRFRTRILHCTS
;
A
#
# COMPACT_ATOMS: atom_id res chain seq x y z
N PRO A 1 13.79 21.53 15.31
CA PRO A 1 13.58 22.85 15.94
C PRO A 1 12.09 23.25 15.95
N ALA A 2 11.63 23.88 17.04
CA ALA A 2 10.22 24.27 17.22
C ALA A 2 9.69 25.20 16.11
N SER A 3 10.56 26.01 15.50
CA SER A 3 10.28 26.87 14.35
C SER A 3 9.83 26.11 13.09
N LEU A 4 10.23 24.83 12.93
CA LEU A 4 9.90 24.02 11.75
C LEU A 4 8.56 23.30 11.86
N ARG A 5 7.93 23.25 13.04
CA ARG A 5 6.66 22.55 13.27
C ARG A 5 5.52 23.11 12.40
N LYS A 6 5.61 24.38 11.99
CA LYS A 6 4.69 25.02 11.05
C LYS A 6 4.70 24.35 9.67
N TYR A 7 5.87 23.97 9.16
CA TYR A 7 6.02 23.31 7.85
C TYR A 7 5.53 21.85 7.88
N TYR A 8 5.63 21.17 9.03
CA TYR A 8 5.11 19.82 9.20
C TYR A 8 3.62 19.76 9.58
N LYS A 9 2.95 20.89 9.81
CA LYS A 9 1.51 20.93 10.10
C LYS A 9 0.74 20.68 8.79
N ARG A 10 0.03 19.56 8.69
CA ARG A 10 -0.65 19.03 7.47
C ARG A 10 0.31 18.49 6.39
N SER A 11 1.60 18.34 6.67
CA SER A 11 2.59 17.83 5.71
C SER A 11 2.39 16.37 5.33
N ARG A 12 1.83 15.54 6.22
CA ARG A 12 1.56 14.12 5.94
C ARG A 12 0.77 13.92 4.66
N LYS A 13 -0.29 14.71 4.45
CA LYS A 13 -1.10 14.62 3.23
C LYS A 13 -0.27 14.98 2.00
N LEU A 14 0.55 16.01 2.12
CA LEU A 14 1.37 16.53 1.03
C LEU A 14 2.46 15.52 0.62
N ILE A 15 3.19 14.96 1.58
CA ILE A 15 4.25 13.95 1.36
C ILE A 15 3.67 12.62 0.84
N LEU A 16 2.48 12.21 1.30
CA LEU A 16 1.89 10.93 0.87
C LEU A 16 1.19 11.03 -0.49
N THR A 17 0.71 12.20 -0.89
CA THR A 17 0.09 12.41 -2.22
C THR A 17 1.13 12.17 -3.31
N ARG A 18 0.69 11.65 -4.46
CA ARG A 18 1.57 11.46 -5.64
C ARG A 18 2.17 12.81 -6.03
N TYR A 19 3.49 12.89 -6.14
CA TYR A 19 4.19 14.16 -6.37
C TYR A 19 3.70 14.86 -7.65
N ARG A 20 3.51 14.09 -8.72
CA ARG A 20 2.97 14.60 -10.01
C ARG A 20 1.54 15.15 -9.93
N LYS A 21 0.77 14.82 -8.88
CA LYS A 21 -0.60 15.32 -8.65
C LYS A 21 -0.64 16.57 -7.77
N LEU A 22 0.49 16.98 -7.20
CA LEU A 22 0.58 18.20 -6.40
C LEU A 22 0.54 19.44 -7.31
N LYS A 23 -0.12 20.49 -6.84
CA LYS A 23 0.02 21.85 -7.42
C LYS A 23 1.41 22.40 -7.13
N ASP A 24 1.86 23.37 -7.91
CA ASP A 24 3.25 23.86 -7.84
C ASP A 24 3.63 24.44 -6.47
N GLU A 25 2.74 25.21 -5.83
CA GLU A 25 2.94 25.69 -4.45
C GLU A 25 3.16 24.53 -3.46
N ASN A 26 2.42 23.43 -3.63
CA ASN A 26 2.55 22.26 -2.78
C ASN A 26 3.81 21.45 -3.11
N LYS A 27 4.26 21.42 -4.38
CA LYS A 27 5.54 20.81 -4.74
C LYS A 27 6.70 21.53 -4.07
N GLN A 28 6.73 22.86 -4.16
CA GLN A 28 7.75 23.69 -3.49
C GLN A 28 7.78 23.44 -1.97
N ALA A 29 6.61 23.37 -1.33
CA ALA A 29 6.51 23.02 0.08
C ALA A 29 7.00 21.59 0.37
N CYS A 30 6.73 20.62 -0.53
CA CYS A 30 7.25 19.26 -0.42
C CYS A 30 8.77 19.26 -0.49
N ASP A 31 9.33 19.90 -1.52
CA ASP A 31 10.76 19.88 -1.83
C ASP A 31 11.56 20.50 -0.69
N LEU A 32 11.07 21.62 -0.14
CA LEU A 32 11.65 22.21 1.07
C LEU A 32 11.71 21.19 2.21
N MET A 33 10.65 20.42 2.46
CA MET A 33 10.67 19.38 3.51
C MET A 33 11.65 18.24 3.20
N LEU A 34 11.73 17.80 1.94
CA LEU A 34 12.64 16.72 1.52
C LEU A 34 14.13 17.15 1.58
N GLN A 35 14.43 18.45 1.47
CA GLN A 35 15.79 18.96 1.64
C GLN A 35 16.30 18.85 3.09
N TYR A 36 15.40 18.86 4.08
CA TYR A 36 15.82 18.84 5.50
C TYR A 36 16.18 17.46 6.04
N SER A 37 15.82 16.37 5.35
CA SER A 37 16.08 15.01 5.83
C SER A 37 16.34 14.08 4.65
N ASP A 38 17.53 13.51 4.63
CA ASP A 38 17.96 12.55 3.61
C ASP A 38 17.11 11.27 3.68
N ASP A 39 16.82 10.77 4.90
CA ASP A 39 15.92 9.63 5.11
C ASP A 39 14.52 9.91 4.55
N LEU A 40 13.97 11.11 4.81
CA LEU A 40 12.64 11.47 4.31
C LEU A 40 12.63 11.58 2.77
N ARG A 41 13.69 12.14 2.19
CA ARG A 41 13.86 12.24 0.74
C ARG A 41 13.94 10.86 0.08
N LEU A 42 14.76 9.99 0.65
CA LEU A 42 14.90 8.60 0.20
C LEU A 42 13.59 7.83 0.33
N ALA A 43 12.91 7.95 1.48
CA ALA A 43 11.60 7.35 1.70
C ALA A 43 10.55 7.82 0.68
N HIS A 44 10.50 9.12 0.41
CA HIS A 44 9.60 9.69 -0.58
C HIS A 44 9.91 9.19 -1.99
N MET A 45 11.19 9.14 -2.38
CA MET A 45 11.63 8.60 -3.66
C MET A 45 11.25 7.12 -3.81
N MET A 46 11.53 6.28 -2.81
CA MET A 46 11.17 4.85 -2.81
C MET A 46 9.66 4.65 -2.94
N LYS A 47 8.87 5.49 -2.26
CA LYS A 47 7.40 5.49 -2.37
C LYS A 47 6.96 5.83 -3.80
N GLU A 48 7.46 6.91 -4.39
CA GLU A 48 7.08 7.32 -5.74
C GLU A 48 7.48 6.28 -6.79
N TRP A 49 8.70 5.72 -6.69
CA TRP A 49 9.18 4.66 -7.58
C TRP A 49 8.28 3.42 -7.52
N PHE A 50 7.92 2.96 -6.32
CA PHE A 50 6.99 1.83 -6.17
C PHE A 50 5.63 2.07 -6.84
N TYR A 51 5.09 3.29 -6.72
CA TYR A 51 3.86 3.64 -7.40
C TYR A 51 4.02 3.71 -8.92
N ASP A 52 5.17 4.13 -9.44
CA ASP A 52 5.44 4.09 -10.87
C ASP A 52 5.47 2.65 -11.37
N ILE A 53 6.13 1.74 -10.63
CA ILE A 53 6.12 0.30 -10.90
C ILE A 53 4.69 -0.22 -11.00
N SER A 54 3.83 0.12 -10.03
CA SER A 54 2.44 -0.33 -10.00
C SER A 54 1.59 0.12 -11.20
N GLN A 55 2.06 1.11 -11.96
CA GLN A 55 1.38 1.72 -13.11
C GLN A 55 2.06 1.41 -14.45
N LEU A 56 3.11 0.60 -14.46
CA LEU A 56 3.76 0.15 -15.69
C LEU A 56 2.83 -0.77 -16.49
N GLU A 57 2.68 -0.50 -17.78
CA GLU A 57 1.89 -1.32 -18.70
C GLU A 57 2.62 -2.62 -19.07
N SER A 58 3.95 -2.57 -19.17
CA SER A 58 4.76 -3.74 -19.53
C SER A 58 5.04 -4.60 -18.29
N TYR A 59 4.38 -5.75 -18.21
CA TYR A 59 4.58 -6.70 -17.12
C TYR A 59 6.04 -7.16 -16.96
N ARG A 60 6.77 -7.36 -18.07
CA ARG A 60 8.19 -7.73 -18.03
C ARG A 60 9.04 -6.63 -17.37
N LYS A 61 8.85 -5.37 -17.77
CA LYS A 61 9.56 -4.23 -17.15
C LYS A 61 9.15 -4.07 -15.69
N GLN A 62 7.86 -4.20 -15.38
CA GLN A 62 7.34 -4.13 -14.03
C GLN A 62 7.97 -5.17 -13.09
N GLN A 63 8.18 -6.39 -13.58
CA GLN A 63 8.87 -7.43 -12.83
C GLN A 63 10.33 -7.06 -12.55
N GLN A 64 11.05 -6.57 -13.55
CA GLN A 64 12.44 -6.14 -13.40
C GLN A 64 12.56 -4.98 -12.40
N GLU A 65 11.77 -3.93 -12.59
CA GLU A 65 11.77 -2.76 -11.71
C GLU A 65 11.35 -3.10 -10.28
N PHE A 66 10.43 -4.06 -10.09
CA PHE A 66 10.05 -4.53 -8.76
C PHE A 66 11.20 -5.25 -8.05
N ASP A 67 11.98 -6.05 -8.78
CA ASP A 67 13.17 -6.72 -8.24
C ASP A 67 14.28 -5.71 -7.89
N ASP A 68 14.47 -4.71 -8.74
CA ASP A 68 15.40 -3.61 -8.51
C ASP A 68 14.98 -2.78 -7.30
N TRP A 69 13.70 -2.49 -7.16
CA TRP A 69 13.15 -1.78 -6.01
C TRP A 69 13.39 -2.55 -4.70
N ILE A 70 13.15 -3.86 -4.68
CA ILE A 70 13.41 -4.71 -3.50
C ILE A 70 14.91 -4.68 -3.16
N SER A 71 15.78 -4.77 -4.16
CA SER A 71 17.23 -4.76 -3.98
C SER A 71 17.70 -3.43 -3.37
N ASN A 72 17.18 -2.30 -3.87
CA ASN A 72 17.49 -0.98 -3.33
C ASN A 72 16.92 -0.79 -1.91
N ALA A 73 15.69 -1.23 -1.65
CA ALA A 73 15.05 -1.09 -0.35
C ALA A 73 15.69 -1.97 0.75
N ARG A 74 16.40 -3.04 0.39
CA ARG A 74 17.10 -3.91 1.35
C ARG A 74 18.33 -3.29 2.02
N GLY A 75 18.94 -2.30 1.39
CA GLY A 75 20.19 -1.67 1.86
C GLY A 75 20.12 -0.15 1.91
N CYS A 76 18.92 0.41 1.96
CA CYS A 76 18.73 1.87 1.92
C CYS A 76 18.99 2.56 3.26
N GLY A 77 19.27 1.81 4.34
CA GLY A 77 19.53 2.37 5.68
C GLY A 77 18.27 2.73 6.48
N ILE A 78 17.08 2.63 5.88
CA ILE A 78 15.79 2.87 6.54
C ILE A 78 15.17 1.52 6.94
N LYS A 79 15.19 1.21 8.23
CA LYS A 79 14.76 -0.09 8.80
C LYS A 79 13.36 -0.52 8.35
N GLU A 80 12.44 0.43 8.23
CA GLU A 80 11.08 0.20 7.77
C GLU A 80 11.03 -0.30 6.32
N PHE A 81 11.85 0.28 5.43
CA PHE A 81 11.97 -0.16 4.04
C PHE A 81 12.69 -1.49 3.94
N GLU A 82 13.73 -1.73 4.72
CA GLU A 82 14.43 -3.02 4.73
C GLU A 82 13.50 -4.17 5.17
N LYS A 83 12.67 -3.93 6.20
CA LYS A 83 11.63 -4.88 6.63
C LYS A 83 10.57 -5.07 5.55
N CYS A 84 10.14 -3.99 4.90
CA CYS A 84 9.21 -4.04 3.77
C CYS A 84 9.78 -4.89 2.62
N ALA A 85 11.04 -4.67 2.24
CA ALA A 85 11.73 -5.38 1.18
C ALA A 85 11.85 -6.88 1.46
N LYS A 86 12.15 -7.28 2.71
CA LYS A 86 12.12 -8.69 3.14
C LYS A 86 10.73 -9.32 2.95
N THR A 87 9.68 -8.57 3.26
CA THR A 87 8.29 -9.01 3.09
C THR A 87 7.96 -9.13 1.60
N PHE A 88 8.28 -8.11 0.80
CA PHE A 88 8.01 -8.10 -0.64
C PHE A 88 8.77 -9.19 -1.39
N GLN A 89 10.00 -9.50 -0.98
CA GLN A 89 10.73 -10.65 -1.51
C GLN A 89 9.99 -11.96 -1.21
N SER A 90 9.53 -12.15 0.02
CA SER A 90 8.86 -13.38 0.45
C SER A 90 7.53 -13.58 -0.29
N TRP A 91 6.82 -12.49 -0.58
CA TRP A 91 5.53 -12.46 -1.27
C TRP A 91 5.64 -12.07 -2.74
N ARG A 92 6.84 -12.19 -3.33
CA ARG A 92 7.14 -11.65 -4.66
C ARG A 92 6.19 -12.19 -5.72
N LYS A 93 5.93 -13.50 -5.69
CA LYS A 93 5.07 -14.18 -6.66
C LYS A 93 3.64 -13.63 -6.61
N GLU A 94 3.10 -13.47 -5.42
CA GLU A 94 1.74 -13.02 -5.16
C GLU A 94 1.57 -11.54 -5.55
N ILE A 95 2.55 -10.70 -5.24
CA ILE A 95 2.56 -9.28 -5.62
C ILE A 95 2.61 -9.13 -7.15
N LEU A 96 3.49 -9.87 -7.83
CA LEU A 96 3.57 -9.84 -9.29
C LEU A 96 2.28 -10.36 -9.95
N ASN A 97 1.66 -11.41 -9.37
CA ASN A 97 0.36 -11.87 -9.83
C ASN A 97 -0.72 -10.78 -9.67
N ALA A 98 -0.70 -10.03 -8.56
CA ALA A 98 -1.63 -8.92 -8.37
C ALA A 98 -1.47 -7.85 -9.46
N PHE A 99 -0.23 -7.53 -9.85
CA PHE A 99 0.03 -6.61 -10.95
C PHE A 99 -0.45 -7.16 -12.31
N LYS A 100 -0.21 -8.45 -12.57
CA LYS A 100 -0.56 -9.09 -13.84
C LYS A 100 -2.05 -9.19 -14.07
N TYR A 101 -2.80 -9.59 -13.05
CA TYR A 101 -4.21 -9.96 -13.19
C TYR A 101 -5.16 -8.84 -12.74
N GLY A 102 -4.69 -7.86 -11.98
CA GLY A 102 -5.53 -6.74 -11.51
C GLY A 102 -6.74 -7.16 -10.66
N ILE A 103 -6.75 -8.40 -10.15
CA ILE A 103 -7.87 -8.92 -9.38
C ILE A 103 -7.90 -8.20 -8.03
N THR A 104 -9.00 -7.51 -7.77
CA THR A 104 -9.19 -6.78 -6.51
C THR A 104 -9.76 -7.71 -5.44
N ASN A 105 -9.43 -7.42 -4.18
CA ASN A 105 -10.05 -8.10 -3.04
C ASN A 105 -11.51 -7.70 -2.81
N GLY A 106 -12.10 -6.82 -3.64
CA GLY A 106 -13.42 -6.25 -3.42
C GLY A 106 -14.54 -7.30 -3.31
N VAL A 107 -14.48 -8.35 -4.14
CA VAL A 107 -15.46 -9.45 -4.08
C VAL A 107 -15.32 -10.23 -2.76
N THR A 108 -14.09 -10.58 -2.40
CA THR A 108 -13.76 -11.28 -1.14
C THR A 108 -14.16 -10.45 0.09
N GLU A 109 -13.92 -9.13 0.05
CA GLU A 109 -14.34 -8.19 1.08
C GLU A 109 -15.87 -8.10 1.18
N GLY A 110 -16.57 -8.08 0.04
CA GLY A 110 -18.03 -8.13 -0.03
C GLY A 110 -18.60 -9.38 0.64
N PHE A 111 -18.05 -10.55 0.35
CA PHE A 111 -18.42 -11.79 1.02
C PHE A 111 -18.11 -11.74 2.52
N ASN A 112 -16.92 -11.29 2.90
CA ASN A 112 -16.54 -11.14 4.31
C ASN A 112 -17.48 -10.20 5.07
N ASN A 113 -17.93 -9.11 4.46
CA ASN A 113 -18.92 -8.20 5.06
C ASN A 113 -20.29 -8.86 5.21
N LYS A 114 -20.80 -9.55 4.19
CA LYS A 114 -22.05 -10.33 4.29
C LYS A 114 -21.98 -11.34 5.45
N ILE A 115 -20.87 -12.08 5.55
CA ILE A 115 -20.64 -13.06 6.63
C ILE A 115 -20.61 -12.36 8.00
N LYS A 116 -19.93 -11.20 8.12
CA LYS A 116 -19.91 -10.42 9.37
C LYS A 116 -21.29 -9.90 9.76
N VAL A 117 -22.09 -9.43 8.81
CA VAL A 117 -23.49 -9.03 9.04
C VAL A 117 -24.30 -10.20 9.57
N LEU A 118 -24.19 -11.37 8.92
CA LEU A 118 -24.86 -12.59 9.34
C LEU A 118 -24.47 -13.01 10.76
N LYS A 119 -23.18 -12.93 11.12
CA LYS A 119 -22.71 -13.20 12.48
C LYS A 119 -23.34 -12.24 13.50
N ARG A 120 -23.37 -10.93 13.21
CA ARG A 120 -23.92 -9.90 14.10
C ARG A 120 -25.43 -10.05 14.31
N SER A 121 -26.19 -10.37 13.26
CA SER A 121 -27.65 -10.53 13.36
C SER A 121 -28.10 -11.85 13.98
N SER A 122 -27.19 -12.83 14.12
CA SER A 122 -27.56 -14.16 14.60
C SER A 122 -27.49 -14.32 16.13
N TYR A 123 -27.01 -13.32 16.89
CA TYR A 123 -26.89 -13.35 18.37
C TYR A 123 -26.22 -14.62 18.93
N GLY A 124 -25.27 -15.19 18.18
CA GLY A 124 -24.57 -16.43 18.53
C GLY A 124 -24.95 -17.60 17.62
N ILE A 125 -23.96 -18.29 17.09
CA ILE A 125 -24.16 -19.46 16.22
C ILE A 125 -23.44 -20.65 16.84
N ARG A 126 -24.22 -21.59 17.37
CA ARG A 126 -23.70 -22.78 18.08
C ARG A 126 -23.33 -23.94 17.15
N ASN A 127 -23.79 -23.91 15.90
CA ASN A 127 -23.60 -24.99 14.93
C ASN A 127 -22.98 -24.45 13.63
N PHE A 128 -21.77 -24.92 13.32
CA PHE A 128 -21.03 -24.51 12.13
C PHE A 128 -21.72 -24.91 10.82
N ASN A 129 -22.35 -26.08 10.75
CA ASN A 129 -23.06 -26.53 9.54
C ASN A 129 -24.22 -25.57 9.22
N ARG A 130 -24.99 -25.16 10.23
CA ARG A 130 -26.06 -24.15 10.06
C ARG A 130 -25.49 -22.80 9.64
N PHE A 131 -24.31 -22.42 10.16
CA PHE A 131 -23.63 -21.20 9.73
C PHE A 131 -23.24 -21.27 8.25
N ARG A 132 -22.58 -22.35 7.84
CA ARG A 132 -22.16 -22.60 6.46
C ARG A 132 -23.35 -22.57 5.49
N THR A 133 -24.45 -23.25 5.81
CA THR A 133 -25.66 -23.24 4.99
C THR A 133 -26.22 -21.82 4.82
N ARG A 134 -26.26 -21.03 5.91
CA ARG A 134 -26.70 -19.63 5.84
C ARG A 134 -25.74 -18.76 5.03
N ILE A 135 -24.43 -18.96 5.13
CA ILE A 135 -23.47 -18.26 4.27
C ILE A 135 -23.79 -18.57 2.82
N LEU A 136 -23.80 -19.86 2.45
CA LEU A 136 -24.03 -20.29 1.07
C LEU A 136 -25.33 -19.70 0.51
N HIS A 137 -26.43 -19.76 1.25
CA HIS A 137 -27.72 -19.20 0.84
C HIS A 137 -27.72 -17.67 0.65
N CYS A 138 -26.97 -16.91 1.45
CA CYS A 138 -26.93 -15.45 1.36
C CYS A 138 -25.83 -14.91 0.43
N THR A 139 -24.96 -15.80 -0.06
CA THR A 139 -23.84 -15.48 -0.96
C THR A 139 -23.97 -16.08 -2.35
N SER A 140 -24.87 -17.05 -2.55
CA SER A 140 -25.39 -17.45 -3.87
C SER A 140 -26.25 -16.35 -4.48
#